data_AF-A0AAW0AKK0-F1
#
_entry.id   AF-A0AAW0AKK0-F1
#
_cell.length_a   1.000
_cell.length_b   1.000
_cell.length_c   1.000
_cell.angle_alpha   90.00
_cell.angle_beta   90.00
_cell.angle_gamma   90.00
#
_symmetry.space_group_name_H-M   'P 1'
#
loop_
_entity.id
_entity.type
_entity.pdbx_description
1 polymer ?
#
loop_
_entity_poly.entity_id
_entity_poly.type
_entity_poly.pdbx_seq_one_letter_code
_entity_poly.pdbx_strand_id
1 'polypeptide(L)'
;RHTCRVCQQPVKGTDRQIHVGRHILKAICGVPDTSVKFPVSNAYPCGMCGGPTNNGACKVEIKSGKALSTCPSAYSFMVVPASKFHKGRPCTNVPVVCALNCGETHWKYNFKKHLEERHPSWEQIASP
;
A
#
# COMPACT_ATOMS: atom_id res chain seq x y z
N ARG A 1 -16.65 0.47 12.49
CA ARG A 1 -16.45 0.56 11.02
C ARG A 1 -15.98 1.98 10.72
N HIS A 2 -15.16 2.19 9.70
CA HIS A 2 -14.68 3.52 9.34
C HIS A 2 -14.98 3.76 7.85
N THR A 3 -15.21 5.01 7.45
CA THR A 3 -15.48 5.38 6.05
C THR A 3 -14.23 5.37 5.17
N CYS A 4 -14.30 4.71 4.02
CA CYS A 4 -13.22 4.74 3.03
C CYS A 4 -13.11 6.15 2.44
N ARG A 5 -11.92 6.77 2.48
CA ARG A 5 -11.70 8.11 1.90
C ARG A 5 -11.99 8.13 0.40
N VAL A 6 -11.64 7.05 -0.31
CA VAL A 6 -11.69 6.97 -1.78
C VAL A 6 -13.12 6.86 -2.29
N CYS A 7 -13.93 5.93 -1.78
CA CYS A 7 -15.28 5.64 -2.29
C CYS A 7 -16.42 6.00 -1.32
N GLN A 8 -16.09 6.53 -0.13
CA GLN A 8 -17.04 6.90 0.93
C GLN A 8 -17.89 5.75 1.48
N GLN A 9 -17.55 4.49 1.19
CA GLN A 9 -18.25 3.33 1.74
C GLN A 9 -17.75 2.98 3.15
N PRO A 10 -18.63 2.49 4.05
CA PRO A 10 -18.22 2.00 5.36
C PRO A 10 -17.45 0.67 5.22
N VAL A 11 -16.27 0.59 5.83
CA VAL A 11 -15.41 -0.61 5.79
C VAL A 11 -15.09 -1.08 7.20
N LYS A 12 -15.08 -2.40 7.41
CA LYS A 12 -14.57 -3.00 8.64
C LYS A 12 -13.08 -2.70 8.77
N GLY A 13 -12.61 -2.34 9.95
CA GLY A 13 -11.21 -1.94 10.17
C GLY A 13 -10.22 -2.97 9.61
N THR A 14 -10.45 -4.25 9.90
CA THR A 14 -9.62 -5.39 9.48
C THR A 14 -9.56 -5.67 7.97
N ASP A 15 -10.45 -5.02 7.21
CA ASP A 15 -10.60 -5.25 5.77
C ASP A 15 -10.19 -4.02 4.96
N ARG A 16 -9.72 -2.96 5.62
CA ARG A 16 -9.34 -1.69 4.98
C ARG A 16 -8.22 -1.86 3.97
N GLN A 17 -7.17 -2.58 4.35
CA GLN A 17 -6.03 -2.82 3.46
C GLN A 17 -6.45 -3.51 2.16
N ILE A 18 -7.42 -4.42 2.25
CA ILE A 18 -7.95 -5.14 1.10
C ILE A 18 -8.81 -4.22 0.25
N HIS A 19 -9.74 -3.51 0.89
CA HIS A 19 -10.67 -2.62 0.23
C HIS A 19 -9.94 -1.49 -0.51
N VAL A 20 -9.02 -0.80 0.17
CA VAL A 20 -8.25 0.30 -0.42
C VAL A 20 -7.23 -0.21 -1.42
N GLY A 21 -6.63 -1.38 -1.16
CA GLY A 21 -5.72 -2.02 -2.12
C GLY A 21 -6.36 -2.27 -3.48
N ARG A 22 -7.66 -2.54 -3.54
CA ARG A 22 -8.40 -2.64 -4.82
C ARG A 22 -8.42 -1.32 -5.59
N HIS A 23 -8.70 -0.21 -4.90
CA HIS A 23 -8.69 1.12 -5.51
C HIS A 23 -7.30 1.47 -6.04
N ILE A 24 -6.27 1.23 -5.23
CA ILE A 24 -4.87 1.48 -5.62
C ILE A 24 -4.48 0.64 -6.83
N LEU A 25 -4.80 -0.67 -6.83
CA LEU A 25 -4.44 -1.56 -7.93
C LEU A 25 -5.12 -1.15 -9.24
N LYS A 26 -6.42 -0.82 -9.20
CA LYS A 26 -7.13 -0.31 -10.38
C LYS A 26 -6.49 0.97 -10.92
N ALA A 27 -6.16 1.92 -10.04
CA ALA A 27 -5.48 3.16 -10.43
C ALA A 27 -4.12 2.89 -11.09
N ILE A 28 -3.30 2.00 -10.53
CA ILE A 28 -1.99 1.61 -11.08
C ILE A 28 -2.16 0.92 -12.44
N CYS A 29 -3.16 0.05 -12.60
CA CYS A 29 -3.41 -0.66 -13.84
C CYS A 29 -4.17 0.16 -14.90
N GLY A 30 -4.50 1.42 -14.64
CA GLY A 30 -5.30 2.24 -15.55
C GLY A 30 -6.73 1.74 -15.75
N VAL A 31 -7.25 0.92 -14.83
CA VAL A 31 -8.60 0.37 -14.90
C VAL A 31 -9.58 1.33 -14.23
N PRO A 32 -10.66 1.76 -14.91
CA PRO A 32 -11.66 2.63 -14.31
C PRO A 32 -12.27 2.04 -13.04
N ASP A 33 -12.39 2.87 -12.00
CA ASP A 33 -13.10 2.52 -10.78
C ASP A 33 -14.28 3.47 -10.55
N THR A 34 -15.45 3.05 -11.03
CA THR A 34 -16.71 3.81 -10.95
C THR A 34 -17.15 4.11 -9.52
N SER A 35 -16.58 3.42 -8.52
CA SER A 35 -16.88 3.67 -7.11
C SER A 35 -16.09 4.83 -6.50
N VAL A 36 -15.06 5.34 -7.18
CA VAL A 36 -14.20 6.42 -6.68
C VAL A 36 -14.96 7.73 -6.62
N LYS A 37 -14.89 8.39 -5.46
CA LYS A 37 -15.37 9.76 -5.21
C LYS A 37 -14.22 10.74 -5.02
N PHE A 38 -13.13 10.28 -4.42
CA PHE A 38 -11.89 11.02 -4.25
C PHE A 38 -10.71 10.22 -4.77
N PRO A 39 -9.79 10.82 -5.54
CA PRO A 39 -8.71 10.09 -6.17
C PRO A 39 -7.76 9.44 -5.15
N VAL A 40 -7.23 8.29 -5.53
CA VAL A 40 -6.05 7.69 -4.88
C VAL A 40 -4.84 8.59 -5.17
N SER A 41 -3.97 8.78 -4.18
CA SER A 41 -2.74 9.55 -4.35
C SER A 41 -1.81 8.89 -5.37
N ASN A 42 -1.27 9.69 -6.29
CA ASN A 42 -0.18 9.27 -7.19
C ASN A 42 1.20 9.39 -6.52
N ALA A 43 1.28 10.02 -5.35
CA ALA A 43 2.49 10.18 -4.55
C ALA A 43 2.53 9.13 -3.44
N TYR A 44 2.88 7.89 -3.80
CA TYR A 44 2.97 6.74 -2.90
C TYR A 44 1.68 6.53 -2.08
N PRO A 45 0.64 5.92 -2.66
CA PRO A 45 -0.62 5.73 -1.96
C PRO A 45 -0.47 4.84 -0.71
N CYS A 46 -1.12 5.27 0.37
CA CYS A 46 -1.20 4.54 1.62
C CYS A 46 -2.16 3.35 1.47
N GLY A 47 -1.70 2.15 1.83
CA GLY A 47 -2.52 0.94 1.78
C GLY A 47 -3.80 0.96 2.63
N MET A 48 -3.97 1.92 3.55
CA MET A 48 -5.12 2.00 4.46
C MET A 48 -6.16 3.07 4.10
N CYS A 49 -5.75 4.13 3.41
CA CYS A 49 -6.64 5.26 3.09
C CYS A 49 -6.51 5.78 1.65
N GLY A 50 -5.52 5.31 0.87
CA GLY A 50 -5.25 5.77 -0.49
C GLY A 50 -4.64 7.16 -0.57
N GLY A 51 -4.40 7.85 0.56
CA GLY A 51 -3.73 9.14 0.60
C GLY A 51 -2.22 9.04 0.42
N PRO A 52 -1.48 10.16 0.31
CA PRO A 52 -0.03 10.14 0.16
C PRO A 52 0.69 9.59 1.39
N THR A 53 1.79 8.87 1.19
CA THR A 53 2.75 8.50 2.26
C THR A 53 4.01 9.36 2.27
N ASN A 54 4.27 10.13 1.21
CA ASN A 54 5.40 11.05 1.18
C ASN A 54 5.22 12.21 2.19
N ASN A 55 6.32 12.87 2.54
CA ASN A 55 6.37 14.00 3.47
C ASN A 55 5.73 13.75 4.84
N GLY A 56 5.63 12.49 5.27
CA GLY A 56 5.16 12.09 6.59
C GLY A 56 3.64 12.04 6.78
N ALA A 57 2.84 12.23 5.72
CA ALA A 57 1.37 12.21 5.83
C ALA A 57 0.81 10.86 6.32
N CYS A 58 1.38 9.75 5.84
CA CYS A 58 1.09 8.40 6.31
C CYS A 58 2.39 7.60 6.28
N LYS A 59 3.00 7.30 7.42
CA LYS A 59 4.20 6.46 7.51
C LYS A 59 3.79 5.01 7.75
N VAL A 60 4.58 4.07 7.24
CA VAL A 60 4.41 2.63 7.48
C VAL A 60 5.75 2.01 7.87
N GLU A 61 5.71 1.11 8.84
CA GLU A 61 6.87 0.36 9.31
C GLU A 61 6.49 -1.11 9.58
N ILE A 62 7.50 -1.97 9.66
CA ILE A 62 7.34 -3.36 10.07
C ILE A 62 8.00 -3.55 11.43
N LYS A 63 7.23 -3.90 12.46
CA LYS A 63 7.73 -4.19 13.81
C LYS A 63 7.26 -5.56 14.26
N SER A 64 8.20 -6.46 14.58
CA SER A 64 7.91 -7.84 15.00
C SER A 64 6.95 -8.57 14.05
N GLY A 65 7.16 -8.40 12.73
CA GLY A 65 6.32 -9.00 11.69
C GLY A 65 4.94 -8.36 11.49
N LYS A 66 4.61 -7.30 12.24
CA LYS A 66 3.36 -6.53 12.09
C LYS A 66 3.59 -5.27 11.28
N ALA A 67 2.63 -4.96 10.42
CA ALA A 67 2.53 -3.66 9.78
C ALA A 67 1.98 -2.64 10.79
N LEU A 68 2.72 -1.56 11.03
CA LEU A 68 2.29 -0.40 11.81
C LEU A 68 2.25 0.81 10.89
N SER A 69 1.28 1.70 11.10
CA SER A 69 1.12 2.88 10.26
C SER A 69 0.56 4.06 11.04
N THR A 70 1.02 5.27 10.75
CA THR A 70 0.52 6.52 11.36
C THR A 70 -0.80 7.00 10.76
N CYS A 71 -1.30 6.34 9.70
CA CYS A 71 -2.58 6.65 9.10
C CYS A 71 -3.72 6.62 10.14
N PRO A 72 -4.62 7.62 10.20
CA PRO A 72 -5.78 7.61 11.11
C PRO A 72 -6.74 6.43 10.90
N SER A 73 -6.65 5.77 9.74
CA SER A 73 -7.43 4.57 9.42
C SER A 73 -6.65 3.26 9.62
N ALA A 74 -5.48 3.32 10.24
CA ALA A 74 -4.60 2.16 10.42
C ALA A 74 -5.22 1.12 11.37
N TYR A 75 -4.90 -0.13 11.08
CA TYR A 75 -4.99 -1.24 12.01
C TYR A 75 -3.74 -2.09 11.85
N SER A 76 -3.32 -2.75 12.92
CA SER A 76 -2.16 -3.63 12.89
C SER A 76 -2.53 -5.00 12.34
N PHE A 77 -1.68 -5.57 11.49
CA PHE A 77 -1.85 -6.93 10.95
C PHE A 77 -0.50 -7.58 10.68
N MET A 78 -0.47 -8.92 10.67
CA MET A 78 0.75 -9.68 10.35
C MET A 78 1.05 -9.60 8.86
N VAL A 79 2.29 -9.24 8.50
CA VAL A 79 2.71 -9.05 7.11
C VAL A 79 2.70 -10.36 6.34
N VAL A 80 3.28 -11.43 6.89
CA VAL A 80 3.45 -12.73 6.19
C VAL A 80 2.10 -13.39 5.80
N PRO A 81 1.08 -13.45 6.68
CA PRO A 81 -0.22 -13.95 6.26
C PRO A 81 -0.91 -13.04 5.24
N ALA A 82 -0.79 -11.71 5.40
CA ALA A 82 -1.44 -10.75 4.50
C ALA A 82 -0.75 -10.61 3.14
N SER A 83 0.49 -11.08 3.00
CA SER A 83 1.21 -11.08 1.73
C SER A 83 0.79 -12.25 0.82
N LYS A 84 0.06 -13.23 1.36
CA LYS A 84 -0.42 -14.40 0.63
C LYS A 84 -1.77 -14.11 -0.02
N PHE A 85 -1.88 -14.44 -1.30
CA PHE A 85 -3.13 -14.34 -2.02
C PHE A 85 -4.13 -15.39 -1.50
N HIS A 86 -5.36 -14.94 -1.24
CA HIS A 86 -6.50 -15.82 -0.97
C HIS A 86 -7.71 -15.33 -1.77
N LYS A 87 -8.55 -16.25 -2.28
CA LYS A 87 -9.76 -15.88 -3.04
C LYS A 87 -10.68 -14.91 -2.29
N GLY A 88 -10.85 -15.11 -0.98
CA GLY A 88 -11.64 -14.20 -0.12
C GLY A 88 -10.91 -12.92 0.32
N ARG A 89 -9.59 -12.85 0.16
CA ARG A 89 -8.74 -11.71 0.54
C ARG A 89 -7.64 -11.52 -0.52
N PRO A 90 -7.96 -11.03 -1.73
CA PRO A 90 -7.03 -11.08 -2.88
C PRO A 90 -5.91 -10.03 -2.82
N CYS A 91 -5.96 -9.08 -1.89
CA CYS A 91 -4.99 -7.99 -1.81
C CYS A 91 -3.69 -8.45 -1.15
N THR A 92 -2.56 -8.29 -1.85
CA THR A 92 -1.22 -8.57 -1.31
C THR A 92 -0.44 -7.29 -0.98
N ASN A 93 -1.12 -6.14 -0.92
CA ASN A 93 -0.48 -4.84 -0.66
C ASN A 93 -0.09 -4.71 0.82
N VAL A 94 1.08 -5.21 1.18
CA VAL A 94 1.65 -5.14 2.53
C VAL A 94 2.89 -4.24 2.51
N PRO A 95 3.34 -3.69 3.66
CA PRO A 95 4.65 -3.05 3.69
C PRO A 95 5.77 -4.03 3.39
N VAL A 96 6.80 -3.55 2.70
CA VAL A 96 8.01 -4.26 2.32
C VAL A 96 9.19 -3.34 2.60
N VAL A 97 10.26 -3.89 3.16
CA VAL A 97 11.53 -3.17 3.38
C VAL A 97 12.36 -3.24 2.11
N CYS A 98 12.93 -2.12 1.68
CA CYS A 98 13.83 -2.10 0.54
C CYS A 98 15.18 -2.74 0.88
N ALA A 99 15.60 -3.69 0.04
CA ALA A 99 16.85 -4.44 0.20
C ALA A 99 18.06 -3.77 -0.48
N LEU A 100 17.87 -2.73 -1.31
CA LEU A 100 18.93 -2.09 -2.09
C LEU A 100 19.65 -0.96 -1.32
N ASN A 101 19.95 -1.19 -0.05
CA ASN A 101 20.74 -0.30 0.84
C ASN A 101 20.09 1.04 1.28
N CYS A 102 18.79 1.28 1.09
CA CYS A 102 18.11 2.45 1.70
C CYS A 102 17.32 2.12 2.97
N GLY A 103 16.96 0.85 3.19
CA GLY A 103 16.19 0.40 4.36
C GLY A 103 14.78 1.00 4.47
N GLU A 104 14.31 1.75 3.48
CA GLU A 104 13.00 2.38 3.51
C GLU A 104 11.89 1.32 3.45
N THR A 105 10.80 1.54 4.21
CA THR A 105 9.63 0.68 4.19
C THR A 105 8.51 1.33 3.40
N HIS A 106 8.02 0.62 2.38
CA HIS A 106 6.96 1.09 1.49
C HIS A 106 5.86 0.05 1.34
N TRP A 107 4.63 0.49 1.06
CA TRP A 107 3.58 -0.44 0.60
C TRP A 107 4.04 -1.11 -0.69
N LYS A 108 3.84 -2.43 -0.82
CA LYS A 108 4.27 -3.25 -1.97
C LYS A 108 3.91 -2.61 -3.32
N TYR A 109 2.72 -2.04 -3.44
CA TYR A 109 2.27 -1.42 -4.70
C TYR A 109 3.03 -0.14 -5.07
N ASN A 110 3.72 0.48 -4.12
CA ASN A 110 4.55 1.67 -4.35
C ASN A 110 5.99 1.31 -4.76
N PHE A 111 6.36 0.02 -4.69
CA PHE A 111 7.75 -0.39 -4.75
C PHE A 111 8.37 -0.21 -6.14
N LYS A 112 7.59 -0.35 -7.22
CA LYS A 112 8.06 -0.04 -8.58
C LYS A 112 8.53 1.42 -8.68
N LYS A 113 7.67 2.35 -8.26
CA LYS A 113 7.98 3.79 -8.23
C LYS A 113 9.19 4.09 -7.34
N HIS A 114 9.27 3.45 -6.17
CA HIS A 114 10.44 3.57 -5.29
C HIS A 114 11.75 3.19 -5.98
N LEU A 115 11.77 2.05 -6.67
CA LEU A 115 12.94 1.57 -7.38
C LEU A 115 13.34 2.52 -8.52
N GLU A 116 12.37 2.99 -9.32
CA GLU A 116 12.61 3.96 -10.39
C GLU A 116 13.19 5.29 -9.88
N GLU A 117 12.69 5.81 -8.75
CA GLU A 117 13.11 7.11 -8.21
C GLU A 117 14.40 7.06 -7.38
N ARG A 118 14.62 5.99 -6.60
CA ARG A 118 15.73 5.91 -5.62
C ARG A 118 16.84 4.97 -6.03
N HIS A 119 16.57 4.05 -6.95
CA HIS A 119 17.51 3.03 -7.37
C HIS A 119 17.50 2.91 -8.90
N PRO A 120 17.75 3.97 -9.69
CA PRO A 120 17.55 3.95 -11.15
C PRO A 120 18.33 2.84 -11.91
N SER A 121 19.40 2.30 -11.32
CA SER A 121 20.18 1.18 -11.86
C SER A 121 19.76 -0.20 -11.32
N TRP A 122 18.62 -0.31 -10.62
CA TRP A 122 18.20 -1.57 -9.97
C TRP A 122 17.96 -2.71 -10.96
N GLU A 123 17.50 -2.40 -12.18
CA GLU A 123 17.23 -3.39 -13.23
C GLU A 123 18.52 -4.08 -13.71
N GLN A 124 19.65 -3.36 -13.63
CA GLN A 124 20.97 -3.88 -13.99
C GLN A 124 21.54 -4.81 -12.91
N ILE A 125 21.06 -4.69 -11.67
CA ILE A 125 21.46 -5.54 -10.53
C ILE A 125 20.61 -6.83 -10.46
N ALA A 126 19.38 -6.78 -10.99
CA ALA A 126 18.42 -7.88 -10.94
C ALA A 126 18.58 -8.93 -12.06
N SER A 127 19.50 -8.71 -13.00
CA SER A 127 19.85 -9.69 -14.03
C SER A 127 21.09 -10.47 -13.58
N PRO A 128 21.03 -11.81 -13.41
CA PRO A 128 22.21 -12.63 -13.13
C PRO A 128 23.20 -12.63 -14.30
#